data_AF-A0A661EG46-F1
#
_entry.id   AF-A0A661EG46-F1
#
_cell.length_a   1.000
_cell.length_b   1.000
_cell.length_c   1.000
_cell.angle_alpha   90.00
_cell.angle_beta   90.00
_cell.angle_gamma   90.00
#
_symmetry.space_group_name_H-M   'P 1'
#
loop_
_entity.id
_entity.type
_entity.pdbx_description
1 polymer ?
#
loop_
_entity_poly.entity_id
_entity_poly.type
_entity_poly.pdbx_seq_one_letter_code
_entity_poly.pdbx_strand_id
1 'polypeptide(L)'
;MKNIYKKFVAVFAFFMLAYTGIVGAVATDESNTATATDGKAITAEAKECRKNITEKAKIDRQKCRDEKKSQAQELKNSKKKIVEDAKAEADKKFTECQQAAKDKTAKKQCREYIKNMMKKTRQEQKEAIKAKRDELKAASKSCNAKIADEAKAQKQSCTATAKQKRDELKKARKEQRKANKEAKQKEKADKKTAKQKSKADKKEQKKK
;
A
#
# COMPACT_ATOMS: atom_id res chain seq x y z
N MET A 1 7.34 23.55 -36.26
CA MET A 1 6.78 22.49 -35.38
C MET A 1 5.52 21.78 -35.92
N LYS A 2 4.83 22.26 -36.96
CA LYS A 2 3.56 21.65 -37.45
C LYS A 2 3.70 20.28 -38.16
N ASN A 3 4.88 19.94 -38.68
CA ASN A 3 5.08 18.68 -39.44
C ASN A 3 5.31 17.43 -38.58
N ILE A 4 5.71 17.58 -37.32
CA ILE A 4 5.96 16.44 -36.42
C ILE A 4 4.64 15.86 -35.91
N TYR A 5 3.66 16.73 -35.62
CA TYR A 5 2.34 16.32 -35.16
C TYR A 5 1.57 15.51 -36.22
N LYS A 6 1.67 15.89 -37.50
CA LYS A 6 1.04 15.15 -38.61
C LYS A 6 1.57 13.71 -38.74
N LYS A 7 2.88 13.52 -38.54
CA LYS A 7 3.50 12.19 -38.56
C LYS A 7 3.09 11.36 -37.34
N PHE A 8 2.98 11.97 -36.17
CA PHE A 8 2.52 11.28 -34.96
C PHE A 8 1.06 10.83 -35.05
N VAL A 9 0.18 11.68 -35.59
CA VAL A 9 -1.25 11.35 -35.77
C VAL A 9 -1.42 10.23 -36.81
N ALA A 10 -0.63 10.23 -37.89
CA ALA A 10 -0.67 9.16 -38.89
C ALA A 10 -0.20 7.80 -38.33
N VAL A 11 0.86 7.77 -37.53
CA VAL A 11 1.34 6.55 -36.88
C VAL A 11 0.35 6.05 -35.83
N PHE A 12 -0.30 6.95 -35.08
CA PHE A 12 -1.30 6.59 -34.09
C PHE A 12 -2.59 6.03 -34.72
N ALA A 13 -3.02 6.59 -35.86
CA ALA A 13 -4.15 6.08 -36.63
C ALA A 13 -3.87 4.68 -37.21
N PHE A 14 -2.65 4.42 -37.67
CA PHE A 14 -2.25 3.10 -38.17
C PHE A 14 -2.21 2.05 -37.05
N PHE A 15 -1.77 2.43 -35.84
CA PHE A 15 -1.81 1.56 -34.66
C PHE A 15 -3.23 1.24 -34.20
N MET A 16 -4.17 2.19 -34.30
CA MET A 16 -5.57 1.96 -33.96
C MET A 16 -6.29 1.06 -34.97
N LEU A 17 -6.00 1.18 -36.27
CA LEU A 17 -6.52 0.29 -37.31
C LEU A 17 -5.97 -1.14 -37.22
N ALA A 18 -4.71 -1.30 -36.81
CA ALA A 18 -4.13 -2.61 -36.53
C ALA A 18 -4.73 -3.28 -35.28
N TYR A 19 -5.24 -2.50 -34.32
CA TYR A 19 -5.90 -3.02 -33.12
C TYR A 19 -7.34 -3.49 -33.38
N THR A 20 -8.05 -2.88 -34.34
CA THR A 20 -9.41 -3.30 -34.71
C THR A 20 -9.44 -4.45 -35.73
N GLY A 21 -8.36 -4.67 -36.49
CA GLY A 21 -8.25 -5.76 -37.46
C GLY A 21 -8.05 -7.17 -36.88
N ILE A 22 -7.73 -7.31 -35.58
CA ILE A 22 -7.53 -8.63 -34.92
C ILE A 22 -8.78 -9.07 -34.14
N VAL A 23 -9.97 -8.56 -34.50
CA VAL A 23 -11.25 -9.01 -33.92
C VAL A 23 -12.08 -9.81 -34.93
N GLY A 24 -11.67 -9.89 -36.20
CA GLY A 24 -12.33 -10.72 -37.21
C GLY A 24 -11.71 -12.11 -37.34
N ALA A 25 -12.51 -13.15 -37.09
CA ALA A 25 -12.22 -14.57 -37.34
C ALA A 25 -11.30 -15.29 -36.34
N VAL A 26 -11.68 -15.30 -35.06
CA VAL A 26 -11.44 -16.47 -34.21
C VAL A 26 -12.75 -17.23 -34.14
N ALA A 27 -12.80 -18.38 -34.82
CA ALA A 27 -13.84 -19.39 -34.59
C ALA A 27 -13.93 -19.61 -33.07
N THR A 28 -15.08 -19.29 -32.51
CA THR A 28 -15.38 -19.31 -31.09
C THR A 28 -15.44 -20.75 -30.60
N ASP A 29 -14.27 -21.32 -30.31
CA ASP A 29 -14.12 -22.42 -29.35
C ASP A 29 -14.40 -21.79 -27.96
N GLU A 30 -15.60 -21.98 -27.40
CA GLU A 30 -16.07 -21.45 -26.10
C GLU A 30 -15.11 -21.75 -24.92
N SER A 31 -14.24 -22.74 -25.08
CA SER A 31 -13.18 -23.08 -24.14
C SER A 31 -12.08 -22.01 -23.99
N ASN A 32 -11.86 -21.17 -25.01
CA ASN A 32 -10.80 -20.14 -24.99
C ASN A 32 -11.25 -18.81 -24.36
N THR A 33 -12.55 -18.51 -24.32
CA THR A 33 -13.07 -17.25 -23.75
C THR A 33 -13.08 -17.29 -22.22
N ALA A 34 -13.46 -18.42 -21.62
CA ALA A 34 -13.47 -18.61 -20.16
C ALA A 34 -12.08 -18.42 -19.51
N THR A 35 -11.02 -18.93 -20.15
CA THR A 35 -9.67 -18.81 -19.58
C THR A 35 -9.05 -17.42 -19.77
N ALA A 36 -9.51 -16.63 -20.74
CA ALA A 36 -9.07 -15.24 -20.94
C ALA A 36 -9.64 -14.29 -19.89
N THR A 37 -10.87 -14.57 -19.41
CA THR A 37 -11.48 -13.90 -18.26
C THR A 37 -10.73 -14.19 -16.97
N ASP A 38 -10.27 -15.42 -16.74
CA ASP A 38 -9.52 -15.79 -15.53
C ASP A 38 -8.17 -15.06 -15.42
N GLY A 39 -7.47 -14.91 -16.54
CA GLY A 39 -6.22 -14.14 -16.58
C GLY A 39 -6.41 -12.66 -16.25
N LYS A 40 -7.54 -12.07 -16.67
CA LYS A 40 -7.92 -10.69 -16.34
C LYS A 40 -8.31 -10.57 -14.86
N ALA A 41 -9.05 -11.54 -14.33
CA ALA A 41 -9.44 -11.60 -12.92
C ALA A 41 -8.22 -11.65 -11.99
N ILE A 42 -7.24 -12.53 -12.26
CA ILE A 42 -5.99 -12.60 -11.45
C ILE A 42 -5.25 -11.26 -11.44
N THR A 43 -5.19 -10.57 -12.58
CA THR A 43 -4.56 -9.23 -12.63
C THR A 43 -5.37 -8.14 -11.93
N ALA A 44 -6.70 -8.25 -11.90
CA ALA A 44 -7.57 -7.33 -11.18
C ALA A 44 -7.41 -7.52 -9.67
N GLU A 45 -7.48 -8.76 -9.18
CA GLU A 45 -7.24 -9.11 -7.77
C GLU A 45 -5.86 -8.63 -7.30
N ALA A 46 -4.80 -8.84 -8.09
CA ALA A 46 -3.45 -8.40 -7.75
C ALA A 46 -3.29 -6.87 -7.72
N LYS A 47 -4.10 -6.14 -8.50
CA LYS A 47 -4.16 -4.67 -8.46
C LYS A 47 -4.95 -4.22 -7.24
N GLU A 48 -6.07 -4.85 -6.95
CA GLU A 48 -6.91 -4.56 -5.80
C GLU A 48 -6.17 -4.79 -4.48
N CYS A 49 -5.49 -5.93 -4.32
CA CYS A 49 -4.65 -6.15 -3.15
C CYS A 49 -3.62 -5.02 -2.97
N ARG A 50 -2.93 -4.62 -4.05
CA ARG A 50 -1.95 -3.52 -3.97
C ARG A 50 -2.57 -2.18 -3.58
N LYS A 51 -3.79 -1.89 -4.05
CA LYS A 51 -4.56 -0.71 -3.63
C LYS A 51 -4.89 -0.79 -2.14
N ASN A 52 -5.41 -1.92 -1.67
CA ASN A 52 -5.79 -2.12 -0.27
C ASN A 52 -4.59 -1.97 0.67
N ILE A 53 -3.43 -2.54 0.32
CA ILE A 53 -2.18 -2.35 1.10
C ILE A 53 -1.80 -0.87 1.16
N THR A 54 -1.95 -0.15 0.04
CA THR A 54 -1.58 1.27 -0.04
C THR A 54 -2.53 2.14 0.78
N GLU A 55 -3.83 1.89 0.73
CA GLU A 55 -4.82 2.61 1.54
C GLU A 55 -4.64 2.32 3.03
N LYS A 56 -4.43 1.05 3.42
CA LYS A 56 -4.10 0.69 4.80
C LYS A 56 -2.86 1.45 5.29
N ALA A 57 -1.78 1.44 4.52
CA ALA A 57 -0.56 2.17 4.87
C ALA A 57 -0.77 3.69 5.01
N LYS A 58 -1.67 4.30 4.23
CA LYS A 58 -2.04 5.72 4.40
C LYS A 58 -2.78 5.95 5.71
N ILE A 59 -3.75 5.10 6.03
CA ILE A 59 -4.52 5.16 7.28
C ILE A 59 -3.59 5.03 8.47
N ASP A 60 -2.68 4.05 8.46
CA ASP A 60 -1.75 3.82 9.57
C ASP A 60 -0.76 4.99 9.73
N ARG A 61 -0.27 5.58 8.62
CA ARG A 61 0.55 6.80 8.67
C ARG A 61 -0.22 7.98 9.23
N GLN A 62 -1.51 8.07 8.93
CA GLN A 62 -2.37 9.12 9.46
C GLN A 62 -2.53 8.97 10.97
N LYS A 63 -2.86 7.76 11.45
CA LYS A 63 -2.93 7.45 12.89
C LYS A 63 -1.65 7.83 13.62
N CYS A 64 -0.48 7.44 13.11
CA CYS A 64 0.79 7.81 13.74
C CYS A 64 1.09 9.30 13.72
N ARG A 65 0.59 10.06 12.72
CA ARG A 65 0.68 11.53 12.76
C ARG A 65 -0.22 12.13 13.82
N ASP A 66 -1.43 11.59 13.98
CA ASP A 66 -2.41 12.12 14.92
C ASP A 66 -2.03 11.79 16.37
N GLU A 67 -1.55 10.58 16.65
CA GLU A 67 -0.96 10.21 17.95
C GLU A 67 0.22 11.12 18.30
N LYS A 68 1.14 11.36 17.34
CA LYS A 68 2.28 12.27 17.53
C LYS A 68 1.83 13.69 17.85
N LYS A 69 0.77 14.19 17.18
CA LYS A 69 0.20 15.52 17.46
C LYS A 69 -0.41 15.57 18.85
N SER A 70 -1.16 14.54 19.26
CA SER A 70 -1.75 14.44 20.60
C SER A 70 -0.67 14.49 21.68
N GLN A 71 0.34 13.62 21.59
CA GLN A 71 1.45 13.58 22.54
C GLN A 71 2.25 14.91 22.55
N ALA A 72 2.46 15.54 21.39
CA ALA A 72 3.12 16.84 21.34
C ALA A 72 2.28 17.96 21.99
N GLN A 73 0.95 17.85 21.93
CA GLN A 73 0.05 18.80 22.57
C GLN A 73 -0.02 18.58 24.09
N GLU A 74 -0.09 17.34 24.53
CA GLU A 74 0.06 16.98 25.95
C GLU A 74 1.36 17.51 26.52
N LEU A 75 2.49 17.34 25.81
CA LEU A 75 3.77 17.89 26.24
C LEU A 75 3.76 19.42 26.40
N LYS A 76 3.08 20.14 25.49
CA LYS A 76 2.92 21.59 25.60
C LYS A 76 2.08 21.97 26.81
N ASN A 77 0.99 21.25 27.06
CA ASN A 77 0.12 21.49 28.20
C ASN A 77 0.84 21.20 29.52
N SER A 78 1.54 20.07 29.62
CA SER A 78 2.37 19.74 30.78
C SER A 78 3.44 20.80 31.01
N LYS A 79 4.16 21.23 29.97
CA LYS A 79 5.13 22.33 30.09
C LYS A 79 4.48 23.59 30.66
N LYS A 80 3.33 24.00 30.13
CA LYS A 80 2.63 25.20 30.59
C LYS A 80 2.27 25.08 32.08
N LYS A 81 1.70 23.94 32.48
CA LYS A 81 1.32 23.67 33.87
C LYS A 81 2.52 23.75 34.83
N ILE A 82 3.64 23.09 34.51
CA ILE A 82 4.81 23.10 35.41
C ILE A 82 5.40 24.52 35.53
N VAL A 83 5.35 25.33 34.47
CA VAL A 83 5.78 26.74 34.53
C VAL A 83 4.86 27.58 35.43
N GLU A 84 3.56 27.37 35.35
CA GLU A 84 2.56 28.04 36.20
C GLU A 84 2.72 27.63 37.66
N ASP A 85 2.86 26.32 37.94
CA ASP A 85 3.08 25.78 39.29
C ASP A 85 4.39 26.33 39.90
N ALA A 86 5.49 26.30 39.14
CA ALA A 86 6.78 26.84 39.60
C ALA A 86 6.73 28.35 39.86
N LYS A 87 5.95 29.10 39.07
CA LYS A 87 5.75 30.53 39.29
C LYS A 87 4.95 30.78 40.56
N ALA A 88 3.85 30.05 40.76
CA ALA A 88 3.03 30.16 41.96
C ALA A 88 3.83 29.82 43.23
N GLU A 89 4.65 28.76 43.19
CA GLU A 89 5.53 28.39 44.30
C GLU A 89 6.60 29.45 44.58
N ALA A 90 7.20 30.02 43.52
CA ALA A 90 8.17 31.10 43.66
C ALA A 90 7.54 32.38 44.25
N ASP A 91 6.34 32.75 43.82
CA ASP A 91 5.61 33.91 44.33
C ASP A 91 5.21 33.72 45.80
N LYS A 92 4.79 32.50 46.18
CA LYS A 92 4.52 32.14 47.59
C LYS A 92 5.78 32.26 48.45
N LYS A 93 6.89 31.63 48.05
CA LYS A 93 8.18 31.72 48.76
C LYS A 93 8.70 33.15 48.82
N PHE A 94 8.48 33.95 47.78
CA PHE A 94 8.86 35.36 47.76
C PHE A 94 8.10 36.17 48.81
N THR A 95 6.80 35.91 48.94
CA THR A 95 5.93 36.58 49.90
C THR A 95 6.30 36.21 51.33
N GLU A 96 6.44 34.91 51.62
CA GLU A 96 6.88 34.39 52.93
C GLU A 96 8.24 35.01 53.34
N CYS A 97 9.17 35.08 52.39
CA CYS A 97 10.48 35.62 52.69
C CYS A 97 10.51 37.14 52.84
N GLN A 98 9.65 37.88 52.13
CA GLN A 98 9.48 39.31 52.38
C GLN A 98 8.91 39.62 53.76
N GLN A 99 7.99 38.77 54.24
CA GLN A 99 7.38 38.89 55.56
C GLN A 99 8.39 38.55 56.68
N ALA A 100 9.25 37.54 56.46
CA ALA A 100 10.28 37.14 57.43
C ALA A 100 11.49 38.10 57.48
N ALA A 101 11.84 38.74 56.36
CA ALA A 101 13.02 39.59 56.26
C ALA A 101 12.76 41.01 56.82
N LYS A 102 13.36 41.31 57.98
CA LYS A 102 13.23 42.61 58.67
C LYS A 102 14.07 43.73 58.04
N ASP A 103 15.16 43.42 57.35
CA ASP A 103 16.09 44.39 56.76
C ASP A 103 16.26 44.26 55.23
N LYS A 104 16.91 45.26 54.62
CA LYS A 104 17.14 45.32 53.17
C LYS A 104 18.09 44.22 52.65
N THR A 105 19.02 43.75 53.49
CA THR A 105 20.04 42.77 53.10
C THR A 105 19.43 41.38 52.99
N ALA A 106 18.65 40.97 53.98
CA ALA A 106 17.88 39.72 53.97
C ALA A 106 16.89 39.67 52.79
N LYS A 107 16.21 40.78 52.49
CA LYS A 107 15.33 40.88 51.31
C LYS A 107 16.09 40.65 49.99
N LYS A 108 17.33 41.14 49.88
CA LYS A 108 18.17 40.95 48.68
C LYS A 108 18.65 39.50 48.55
N GLN A 109 19.10 38.89 49.65
CA GLN A 109 19.51 37.48 49.66
C GLN A 109 18.35 36.56 49.26
N CYS A 110 17.13 36.84 49.72
CA CYS A 110 16.00 35.99 49.38
C CYS A 110 15.56 36.10 47.92
N ARG A 111 15.63 37.31 47.34
CA ARG A 111 15.43 37.50 45.89
C ARG A 111 16.42 36.68 45.08
N GLU A 112 17.70 36.69 45.45
CA GLU A 112 18.73 35.93 44.75
C GLU A 112 18.53 34.41 44.91
N TYR A 113 18.14 33.93 46.10
CA TYR A 113 17.81 32.52 46.32
C TYR A 113 16.67 32.05 45.40
N ILE A 114 15.55 32.80 45.35
CA ILE A 114 14.39 32.45 44.52
C ILE A 114 14.75 32.51 43.03
N LYS A 115 15.55 33.50 42.61
CA LYS A 115 16.03 33.62 41.23
C LYS A 115 16.89 32.42 40.84
N ASN A 116 17.77 31.95 41.72
CA ASN A 116 18.60 30.78 41.47
C ASN A 116 17.77 29.49 41.43
N MET A 117 16.81 29.34 42.34
CA MET A 117 15.87 28.21 42.34
C MET A 117 15.08 28.15 41.01
N MET A 118 14.51 29.28 40.57
CA MET A 118 13.79 29.37 39.30
C MET A 118 14.66 29.07 38.07
N LYS A 119 15.94 29.46 38.09
CA LYS A 119 16.89 29.09 37.02
C LYS A 119 17.08 27.58 36.96
N LYS A 120 17.29 26.92 38.11
CA LYS A 120 17.47 25.48 38.19
C LYS A 120 16.24 24.72 37.69
N THR A 121 15.04 25.08 38.17
CA THR A 121 13.78 24.46 37.72
C THR A 121 13.57 24.63 36.21
N ARG A 122 13.87 25.81 35.65
CA ARG A 122 13.79 26.02 34.19
C ARG A 122 14.77 25.14 33.41
N GLN A 123 15.94 24.85 33.97
CA GLN A 123 16.94 24.03 33.31
C GLN A 123 16.54 22.55 33.30
N GLU A 124 16.11 22.02 34.45
CA GLU A 124 15.57 20.66 34.56
C GLU A 124 14.37 20.45 33.63
N GLN A 125 13.45 21.42 33.56
CA GLN A 125 12.34 21.36 32.62
C GLN A 125 12.79 21.32 31.16
N LYS A 126 13.79 22.13 30.78
CA LYS A 126 14.31 22.13 29.40
C LYS A 126 14.87 20.75 29.03
N GLU A 127 15.59 20.12 29.93
CA GLU A 127 16.18 18.79 29.71
C GLU A 127 15.09 17.71 29.61
N ALA A 128 14.11 17.71 30.52
CA ALA A 128 12.98 16.78 30.47
C ALA A 128 12.16 16.92 29.18
N ILE A 129 11.87 18.15 28.76
CA ILE A 129 11.17 18.43 27.49
C ILE A 129 11.99 17.96 26.29
N LYS A 130 13.30 18.15 26.32
CA LYS A 130 14.20 17.70 25.25
C LYS A 130 14.15 16.17 25.12
N ALA A 131 14.29 15.45 26.24
CA ALA A 131 14.21 13.99 26.27
C ALA A 131 12.89 13.48 25.67
N LYS A 132 11.75 14.01 26.14
CA LYS A 132 10.42 13.64 25.63
C LYS A 132 10.23 13.96 24.14
N ARG A 133 10.80 15.08 23.68
CA ARG A 133 10.76 15.44 22.26
C ARG A 133 11.55 14.46 21.40
N ASP A 134 12.68 13.98 21.91
CA ASP A 134 13.51 13.01 21.20
C ASP A 134 12.88 11.60 21.20
N GLU A 135 12.24 11.19 22.29
CA GLU A 135 11.35 10.01 22.34
C GLU A 135 10.26 10.09 21.26
N LEU A 136 9.57 11.23 21.16
CA LEU A 136 8.49 11.45 20.19
C LEU A 136 8.99 11.42 18.72
N LYS A 137 10.22 11.87 18.47
CA LYS A 137 10.85 11.72 17.16
C LYS A 137 11.20 10.26 16.87
N ALA A 138 11.75 9.53 17.84
CA ALA A 138 12.12 8.13 17.70
C ALA A 138 10.88 7.26 17.45
N ALA A 139 9.81 7.45 18.22
CA ALA A 139 8.53 6.76 18.03
C ALA A 139 7.95 7.02 16.63
N SER A 140 8.00 8.27 16.16
CA SER A 140 7.54 8.63 14.82
C SER A 140 8.35 7.96 13.70
N LYS A 141 9.67 7.80 13.86
CA LYS A 141 10.50 7.05 12.92
C LYS A 141 10.17 5.56 12.94
N SER A 142 10.05 4.99 14.15
CA SER A 142 9.71 3.58 14.36
C SER A 142 8.37 3.20 13.74
N CYS A 143 7.32 4.00 13.95
CA CYS A 143 6.03 3.73 13.32
C CYS A 143 6.12 3.72 11.78
N ASN A 144 6.77 4.72 11.18
CA ASN A 144 6.90 4.76 9.72
C ASN A 144 7.68 3.57 9.15
N ALA A 145 8.70 3.09 9.88
CA ALA A 145 9.45 1.90 9.51
C ALA A 145 8.56 0.64 9.55
N LYS A 146 7.83 0.43 10.66
CA LYS A 146 6.88 -0.69 10.79
C LYS A 146 5.85 -0.73 9.67
N ILE A 147 5.24 0.42 9.34
CA ILE A 147 4.27 0.52 8.25
C ILE A 147 4.91 0.15 6.90
N ALA A 148 6.15 0.57 6.66
CA ALA A 148 6.84 0.26 5.42
C ALA A 148 7.16 -1.25 5.31
N ASP A 149 7.60 -1.86 6.40
CA ASP A 149 7.94 -3.28 6.45
C ASP A 149 6.69 -4.16 6.28
N GLU A 150 5.61 -3.85 6.98
CA GLU A 150 4.32 -4.54 6.80
C GLU A 150 3.80 -4.41 5.37
N ALA A 151 3.83 -3.21 4.79
CA ALA A 151 3.39 -2.99 3.42
C ALA A 151 4.27 -3.76 2.42
N LYS A 152 5.57 -3.87 2.67
CA LYS A 152 6.50 -4.65 1.83
C LYS A 152 6.19 -6.14 1.91
N ALA A 153 6.01 -6.68 3.11
CA ALA A 153 5.66 -8.09 3.33
C ALA A 153 4.33 -8.45 2.64
N GLN A 154 3.30 -7.62 2.81
CA GLN A 154 2.00 -7.85 2.16
C GLN A 154 2.09 -7.76 0.63
N LYS A 155 2.88 -6.83 0.07
CA LYS A 155 3.09 -6.74 -1.38
C LYS A 155 3.79 -7.98 -1.93
N GLN A 156 4.77 -8.52 -1.20
CA GLN A 156 5.44 -9.77 -1.58
C GLN A 156 4.46 -10.94 -1.57
N SER A 157 3.66 -11.07 -0.51
CA SER A 157 2.61 -12.09 -0.42
C SER A 157 1.62 -12.01 -1.60
N CYS A 158 1.06 -10.85 -1.89
CA CYS A 158 0.13 -10.70 -3.01
C CYS A 158 0.76 -10.97 -4.38
N THR A 159 2.05 -10.69 -4.54
CA THR A 159 2.76 -11.02 -5.78
C THR A 159 2.98 -12.53 -5.91
N ALA A 160 3.31 -13.22 -4.82
CA ALA A 160 3.47 -14.67 -4.79
C ALA A 160 2.15 -15.39 -5.13
N THR A 161 1.04 -15.00 -4.49
CA THR A 161 -0.28 -15.57 -4.75
C THR A 161 -0.71 -15.35 -6.20
N ALA A 162 -0.54 -14.14 -6.73
CA ALA A 162 -0.89 -13.85 -8.12
C ALA A 162 -0.03 -14.65 -9.12
N LYS A 163 1.25 -14.86 -8.82
CA LYS A 163 2.15 -15.69 -9.63
C LYS A 163 1.71 -17.15 -9.63
N GLN A 164 1.38 -17.70 -8.45
CA GLN A 164 0.90 -19.07 -8.30
C GLN A 164 -0.38 -19.30 -9.12
N LYS A 165 -1.41 -18.46 -8.94
CA LYS A 165 -2.67 -18.55 -9.71
C LYS A 165 -2.42 -18.48 -11.22
N ARG A 166 -1.50 -17.62 -11.65
CA ARG A 166 -1.14 -17.50 -13.08
C ARG A 166 -0.44 -18.75 -13.61
N ASP A 167 0.42 -19.38 -12.81
CA ASP A 167 1.12 -20.60 -13.22
C ASP A 167 0.18 -21.83 -13.25
N GLU A 168 -0.77 -21.91 -12.31
CA GLU A 168 -1.88 -22.88 -12.35
C GLU A 168 -2.74 -22.70 -13.60
N LEU A 169 -3.16 -21.47 -13.92
CA LEU A 169 -3.92 -21.17 -15.13
C LEU A 169 -3.15 -21.56 -16.41
N LYS A 170 -1.83 -21.35 -16.44
CA LYS A 170 -1.00 -21.78 -17.59
C LYS A 170 -0.94 -23.30 -17.73
N LYS A 171 -0.88 -24.05 -16.62
CA LYS A 171 -0.89 -25.52 -16.64
C LYS A 171 -2.24 -26.04 -17.16
N ALA A 172 -3.35 -25.55 -16.60
CA ALA A 172 -4.70 -25.89 -17.06
C ALA A 172 -4.90 -25.61 -18.56
N ARG A 173 -4.42 -24.46 -19.06
CA ARG A 173 -4.46 -24.15 -20.50
C ARG A 173 -3.65 -25.12 -21.37
N LYS A 174 -2.52 -25.62 -20.89
CA LYS A 174 -1.70 -26.61 -21.63
C LYS A 174 -2.43 -27.95 -21.72
N GLU A 175 -3.04 -28.39 -20.62
CA GLU A 175 -3.80 -29.64 -20.56
C GLU A 175 -5.04 -29.57 -21.46
N GLN A 176 -5.83 -28.50 -21.37
CA GLN A 176 -6.99 -28.30 -22.22
C GLN A 176 -6.63 -28.27 -23.72
N ARG A 177 -5.50 -27.66 -24.08
CA ARG A 177 -5.00 -27.67 -25.47
C ARG A 177 -4.60 -29.06 -25.95
N LYS A 178 -4.07 -29.92 -25.08
CA LYS A 178 -3.76 -31.32 -25.41
C LYS A 178 -5.05 -32.11 -25.63
N ALA A 179 -6.00 -32.01 -24.69
CA ALA A 179 -7.31 -32.66 -24.80
C ALA A 179 -8.06 -32.24 -26.08
N ASN A 180 -8.07 -30.95 -26.42
CA ASN A 180 -8.70 -30.47 -27.66
C ASN A 180 -8.02 -31.01 -28.93
N LYS A 181 -6.69 -31.20 -28.91
CA LYS A 181 -5.98 -31.81 -30.06
C LYS A 181 -6.33 -33.29 -30.22
N GLU A 182 -6.39 -34.03 -29.12
CA GLU A 182 -6.76 -35.45 -29.12
C GLU A 182 -8.20 -35.65 -29.57
N ALA A 183 -9.14 -34.84 -29.08
CA ALA A 183 -10.53 -34.85 -29.52
C ALA A 183 -10.66 -34.58 -31.03
N LYS A 184 -9.95 -33.57 -31.56
CA LYS A 184 -9.94 -33.26 -33.00
C LYS A 184 -9.31 -34.38 -33.84
N GLN A 185 -8.33 -35.12 -33.32
CA GLN A 185 -7.76 -36.29 -34.00
C GLN A 185 -8.74 -37.47 -34.04
N LYS A 186 -9.42 -37.76 -32.93
CA LYS A 186 -10.44 -38.79 -32.84
C LYS A 186 -11.60 -38.52 -33.80
N GLU A 187 -12.11 -37.29 -33.82
CA GLU A 187 -13.17 -36.87 -34.73
C GLU A 187 -12.77 -37.04 -36.22
N LYS A 188 -11.51 -36.73 -36.57
CA LYS A 188 -10.98 -36.97 -37.92
C LYS A 188 -10.89 -38.46 -38.26
N ALA A 189 -10.48 -39.30 -37.31
CA ALA A 189 -10.44 -40.74 -37.49
C ALA A 189 -11.85 -41.31 -37.70
N ASP A 190 -12.81 -40.92 -36.87
CA ASP A 190 -14.21 -41.35 -36.97
C ASP A 190 -14.83 -40.93 -38.32
N LYS A 191 -14.60 -39.68 -38.76
CA LYS A 191 -15.02 -39.21 -40.09
C LYS A 191 -14.39 -40.01 -41.24
N LYS A 192 -13.12 -40.41 -41.12
CA LYS A 192 -12.44 -41.23 -42.14
C LYS A 192 -13.03 -42.64 -42.20
N THR A 193 -13.29 -43.26 -41.05
CA THR A 193 -13.92 -44.59 -40.94
C THR A 193 -15.35 -44.57 -41.49
N ALA A 194 -16.15 -43.56 -41.16
CA ALA A 194 -17.50 -43.40 -41.69
C ALA A 194 -17.52 -43.23 -43.21
N LYS A 195 -16.57 -42.47 -43.77
CA LYS A 195 -16.43 -42.27 -45.22
C LYS A 195 -15.93 -43.50 -45.96
N GLN A 196 -15.20 -44.41 -45.30
CA GLN A 196 -14.78 -45.69 -45.87
C GLN A 196 -15.94 -46.70 -45.88
N LYS A 197 -16.72 -46.79 -44.80
CA LYS A 197 -17.93 -47.64 -44.73
C LYS A 197 -18.94 -47.27 -45.80
N SER A 198 -19.28 -45.98 -45.94
CA SER A 198 -20.24 -45.54 -46.97
C SER A 198 -19.79 -45.76 -48.41
N LYS A 199 -18.47 -45.86 -48.67
CA LYS A 199 -17.94 -46.24 -49.98
C LYS A 199 -18.00 -47.75 -50.22
N ALA A 200 -17.84 -48.57 -49.19
CA ALA A 200 -17.98 -50.03 -49.29
C ALA A 200 -19.43 -50.42 -49.58
N ASP A 201 -20.38 -49.86 -48.83
CA ASP A 201 -21.82 -50.13 -49.00
C ASP A 201 -22.31 -49.72 -50.41
N LYS A 202 -21.81 -48.60 -50.94
CA LYS A 202 -22.15 -48.11 -52.29
C LYS A 202 -21.53 -48.96 -53.41
N LYS A 203 -20.45 -49.69 -53.14
CA LYS A 203 -19.80 -50.59 -54.12
C LYS A 203 -20.50 -51.96 -54.16
N GLU A 204 -21.08 -52.37 -53.05
CA GLU A 204 -21.86 -53.61 -52.94
C GLU A 204 -23.24 -53.47 -53.61
N GLN A 205 -23.89 -52.31 -53.50
CA GLN A 205 -25.15 -52.03 -54.21
C GLN A 205 -25.01 -51.94 -55.75
N LYS A 206 -23.81 -51.68 -56.29
CA LYS A 206 -23.57 -51.66 -57.75
C LYS A 206 -23.27 -53.03 -58.37
N LYS A 207 -23.14 -54.08 -57.55
CA LYS A 207 -22.85 -55.45 -57.99
C LYS A 207 -24.07 -56.38 -57.94
N LYS A 208 -25.21 -55.89 -57.47
CA LYS A 208 -26.52 -56.55 -57.57
C LYS A 208 -27.30 -55.90 -58.70
#